data_AF-A0A940ZV37-F1
#
_entry.id   AF-A0A940ZV37-F1
#
_cell.length_a   1.000
_cell.length_b   1.000
_cell.length_c   1.000
_cell.angle_alpha   90.00
_cell.angle_beta   90.00
_cell.angle_gamma   90.00
#
_symmetry.space_group_name_H-M   'P 1'
#
loop_
_entity.id
_entity.type
_entity.pdbx_description
1 polymer ?
#
loop_
_entity_poly.entity_id
_entity_poly.type
_entity_poly.pdbx_seq_one_letter_code
_entity_poly.pdbx_strand_id
1 'polypeptide(L)'
;MNLLIQKMGSSKQEEYRFDVHRRFKKVEGFCSKNRENLKTKAIQTLEGRGCQVFLAANAEKVANIIAEIVQSARIVISKDPLLEALGLPEKLLERGVITICTNEERFVPGKINEVRVLVRKEIASATFGLTGVQAVVANHGSLVLMDEQGSIHSISALPFTHIAVASVQQIVPDLVEAMTVVRFASLQRTVRKLMRYISIITGPSSTSDIEGKNVRGMHGPQEVYVILVE
;
A
#
# COMPACT_ATOMS: atom_id res chain seq x y z
N MET A 1 21.86 26.54 29.41
CA MET A 1 21.34 25.16 29.62
C MET A 1 20.47 24.62 28.47
N ASN A 2 20.04 25.44 27.49
CA ASN A 2 19.19 25.00 26.36
C ASN A 2 19.93 24.56 25.08
N LEU A 3 21.25 24.73 24.97
CA LEU A 3 22.04 24.31 23.78
C LEU A 3 22.56 22.86 23.87
N LEU A 4 22.67 22.29 25.07
CA LEU A 4 23.15 20.91 25.27
C LEU A 4 22.05 19.87 24.99
N ILE A 5 20.78 20.21 25.24
CA ILE A 5 19.64 19.32 24.96
C ILE A 5 19.41 19.18 23.44
N GLN A 6 19.66 20.22 22.64
CA GLN A 6 19.59 20.13 21.18
C GLN A 6 20.74 19.31 20.57
N LYS A 7 21.96 19.40 21.10
CA LYS A 7 23.11 18.60 20.60
C LYS A 7 23.07 17.12 21.00
N MET A 8 22.48 16.79 22.15
CA MET A 8 22.30 15.38 22.57
C MET A 8 21.16 14.68 21.83
N GLY A 9 20.16 15.44 21.33
CA GLY A 9 19.07 14.91 20.51
C GLY A 9 19.49 14.57 19.08
N SER A 10 20.46 15.30 18.50
CA SER A 10 20.90 15.08 17.12
C SER A 10 21.75 13.82 16.96
N SER A 11 22.63 13.50 17.92
CA SER A 11 23.50 12.32 17.82
C SER A 11 22.72 11.00 17.92
N LYS A 12 21.75 10.90 18.84
CA LYS A 12 20.87 9.72 18.95
C LYS A 12 19.96 9.55 17.74
N GLN A 13 19.47 10.65 17.17
CA GLN A 13 18.67 10.60 15.94
C GLN A 13 19.51 10.14 14.75
N GLU A 14 20.73 10.62 14.63
CA GLU A 14 21.66 10.21 13.57
C GLU A 14 22.08 8.75 13.71
N GLU A 15 22.39 8.30 14.93
CA GLU A 15 22.67 6.89 15.26
C GLU A 15 21.48 5.99 14.90
N TYR A 16 20.25 6.39 15.26
CA TYR A 16 19.04 5.66 14.87
C TYR A 16 18.85 5.59 13.36
N ARG A 17 19.06 6.70 12.64
CA ARG A 17 18.98 6.72 11.17
C ARG A 17 20.01 5.79 10.53
N PHE A 18 21.22 5.79 11.05
CA PHE A 18 22.30 4.91 10.60
C PHE A 18 21.95 3.43 10.82
N ASP A 19 21.45 3.09 12.02
CA ASP A 19 21.05 1.72 12.34
C ASP A 19 19.89 1.23 11.47
N VAL A 20 18.84 2.04 11.26
CA VAL A 20 17.73 1.70 10.37
C VAL A 20 18.21 1.52 8.93
N HIS A 21 19.09 2.38 8.43
CA HIS A 21 19.68 2.23 7.10
C HIS A 21 20.49 0.94 6.98
N ARG A 22 21.33 0.62 7.98
CA ARG A 22 22.12 -0.62 8.01
C ARG A 22 21.22 -1.85 8.03
N ARG A 23 20.15 -1.85 8.83
CA ARG A 23 19.16 -2.95 8.87
C ARG A 23 18.45 -3.08 7.53
N PHE A 24 17.97 -1.99 6.95
CA PHE A 24 17.35 -1.99 5.62
C PHE A 24 18.27 -2.60 4.56
N LYS A 25 19.56 -2.24 4.54
CA LYS A 25 20.52 -2.82 3.59
C LYS A 25 20.72 -4.32 3.76
N LYS A 26 20.66 -4.84 4.99
CA LYS A 26 20.69 -6.29 5.25
C LYS A 26 19.44 -6.99 4.69
N VAL A 27 18.26 -6.40 4.91
CA VAL A 27 16.98 -6.90 4.36
C VAL A 27 17.03 -6.93 2.84
N GLU A 28 17.39 -5.82 2.22
CA GLU A 28 17.51 -5.69 0.76
C GLU A 28 18.47 -6.73 0.19
N GLY A 29 19.63 -6.91 0.83
CA GLY A 29 20.62 -7.91 0.43
C GLY A 29 20.11 -9.35 0.56
N PHE A 30 19.34 -9.67 1.61
CA PHE A 30 18.71 -10.98 1.77
C PHE A 30 17.61 -11.20 0.72
N CYS A 31 16.70 -10.25 0.54
CA CYS A 31 15.58 -10.35 -0.39
C CYS A 31 16.04 -10.43 -1.86
N SER A 32 17.14 -9.76 -2.21
CA SER A 32 17.73 -9.86 -3.54
C SER A 32 18.25 -11.27 -3.84
N LYS A 33 18.96 -11.89 -2.89
CA LYS A 33 19.52 -13.25 -3.04
C LYS A 33 18.46 -14.36 -3.06
N ASN A 34 17.29 -14.11 -2.47
CA ASN A 34 16.24 -15.12 -2.29
C ASN A 34 14.95 -14.79 -3.09
N ARG A 35 15.05 -13.94 -4.12
CA ARG A 35 13.89 -13.32 -4.77
C ARG A 35 12.87 -14.33 -5.28
N GLU A 36 13.31 -15.32 -6.04
CA GLU A 36 12.40 -16.31 -6.65
C GLU A 36 11.67 -17.16 -5.61
N ASN A 37 12.37 -17.54 -4.53
CA ASN A 37 11.77 -18.28 -3.43
C ASN A 37 10.73 -17.41 -2.71
N LEU A 38 11.10 -16.16 -2.38
CA LEU A 38 10.19 -15.21 -1.73
C LEU A 38 8.97 -14.90 -2.60
N LYS A 39 9.14 -14.74 -3.91
CA LYS A 39 8.04 -14.53 -4.86
C LYS A 39 7.08 -15.72 -4.86
N THR A 40 7.62 -16.92 -5.05
CA THR A 40 6.83 -18.17 -5.05
C THR A 40 6.05 -18.32 -3.74
N LYS A 41 6.73 -18.11 -2.60
CA LYS A 41 6.12 -18.21 -1.28
C LYS A 41 5.05 -17.15 -1.05
N ALA A 42 5.28 -15.90 -1.49
CA ALA A 42 4.32 -14.82 -1.35
C ALA A 42 3.05 -15.08 -2.17
N ILE A 43 3.17 -15.59 -3.40
CA ILE A 43 2.01 -15.96 -4.21
C ILE A 43 1.20 -17.03 -3.48
N GLN A 44 1.85 -18.13 -3.07
CA GLN A 44 1.18 -19.23 -2.36
C GLN A 44 0.48 -18.78 -1.08
N THR A 45 1.13 -17.93 -0.27
CA THR A 45 0.52 -17.48 0.99
C THR A 45 -0.57 -16.45 0.76
N LEU A 46 -0.43 -15.53 -0.19
CA LEU A 46 -1.48 -14.57 -0.56
C LEU A 46 -2.74 -15.30 -1.07
N GLU A 47 -2.57 -16.25 -1.99
CA GLU A 47 -3.67 -17.08 -2.50
C GLU A 47 -4.29 -17.92 -1.39
N GLY A 48 -3.47 -18.48 -0.49
CA GLY A 48 -3.93 -19.18 0.71
C GLY A 48 -4.74 -18.32 1.69
N ARG A 49 -4.59 -16.97 1.63
CA ARG A 49 -5.44 -16.00 2.37
C ARG A 49 -6.67 -15.55 1.57
N GLY A 50 -6.87 -16.07 0.37
CA GLY A 50 -7.99 -15.72 -0.50
C GLY A 50 -7.77 -14.45 -1.33
N CYS A 51 -6.54 -13.96 -1.45
CA CYS A 51 -6.20 -12.94 -2.46
C CYS A 51 -6.15 -13.59 -3.84
N GLN A 52 -6.47 -12.81 -4.88
CA GLN A 52 -6.23 -13.19 -6.27
C GLN A 52 -4.93 -12.54 -6.74
N VAL A 53 -3.94 -13.33 -7.15
CA VAL A 53 -2.59 -12.82 -7.46
C VAL A 53 -2.31 -12.87 -8.96
N PHE A 54 -1.81 -11.77 -9.51
CA PHE A 54 -1.46 -11.64 -10.93
C PHE A 54 0.00 -11.21 -11.08
N LEU A 55 0.65 -11.69 -12.14
CA LEU A 55 2.00 -11.27 -12.52
C LEU A 55 1.94 -10.36 -13.75
N ALA A 56 2.58 -9.20 -13.66
CA ALA A 56 2.66 -8.22 -14.73
C ALA A 56 4.11 -7.87 -15.07
N ALA A 57 4.47 -7.96 -16.34
CA ALA A 57 5.83 -7.63 -16.80
C ALA A 57 6.05 -6.13 -17.03
N ASN A 58 4.97 -5.33 -17.11
CA ASN A 58 5.03 -3.91 -17.41
C ASN A 58 3.71 -3.22 -17.05
N ALA A 59 3.72 -1.88 -17.12
CA ALA A 59 2.57 -1.03 -16.84
C ALA A 59 1.34 -1.33 -17.71
N GLU A 60 1.51 -1.69 -18.98
CA GLU A 60 0.39 -2.03 -19.88
C GLU A 60 -0.36 -3.26 -19.39
N LYS A 61 0.38 -4.31 -18.99
CA LYS A 61 -0.23 -5.52 -18.46
C LYS A 61 -0.93 -5.25 -17.12
N VAL A 62 -0.36 -4.41 -16.25
CA VAL A 62 -1.03 -3.98 -15.00
C VAL A 62 -2.35 -3.28 -15.33
N ALA A 63 -2.32 -2.29 -16.24
CA ALA A 63 -3.51 -1.53 -16.61
C ALA A 63 -4.60 -2.41 -17.25
N ASN A 64 -4.23 -3.38 -18.08
CA ASN A 64 -5.16 -4.34 -18.67
C ASN A 64 -5.85 -5.20 -17.61
N ILE A 65 -5.08 -5.79 -16.67
CA ILE A 65 -5.63 -6.60 -15.58
C ILE A 65 -6.61 -5.77 -14.75
N ILE A 66 -6.23 -4.55 -14.37
CA ILE A 66 -7.11 -3.67 -13.59
C ILE A 66 -8.37 -3.30 -14.39
N ALA A 67 -8.25 -2.98 -15.67
CA ALA A 67 -9.41 -2.65 -16.52
C ALA A 67 -10.36 -3.85 -16.70
N GLU A 68 -9.85 -5.08 -16.74
CA GLU A 68 -10.69 -6.29 -16.75
C GLU A 68 -11.46 -6.47 -15.43
N ILE A 69 -10.82 -6.22 -14.29
CA ILE A 69 -11.43 -6.30 -12.95
C ILE A 69 -12.48 -5.19 -12.77
N VAL A 70 -12.14 -3.95 -13.15
CA VAL A 70 -12.94 -2.75 -12.86
C VAL A 70 -13.98 -2.48 -13.94
N GLN A 71 -13.72 -2.91 -15.18
CA GLN A 71 -14.52 -2.61 -16.36
C GLN A 71 -14.70 -1.09 -16.53
N SER A 72 -15.90 -0.61 -16.84
CA SER A 72 -16.18 0.84 -16.95
C SER A 72 -16.57 1.49 -15.61
N ALA A 73 -16.27 0.85 -14.47
CA ALA A 73 -16.62 1.37 -13.17
C ALA A 73 -15.62 2.43 -12.68
N ARG A 74 -15.97 3.05 -11.54
CA ARG A 74 -15.16 4.05 -10.87
C ARG A 74 -14.17 3.40 -9.89
N ILE A 75 -12.92 3.85 -9.95
CA ILE A 75 -11.84 3.45 -9.04
C ILE A 75 -11.21 4.66 -8.35
N VAL A 76 -10.96 4.53 -7.05
CA VAL A 76 -10.21 5.54 -6.28
C VAL A 76 -8.77 5.08 -6.11
N ILE A 77 -7.82 5.94 -6.46
CA ILE A 77 -6.41 5.62 -6.55
C ILE A 77 -5.63 6.39 -5.50
N SER A 78 -4.86 5.68 -4.68
CA SER A 78 -3.98 6.27 -3.67
C SER A 78 -2.80 7.00 -4.30
N LYS A 79 -2.27 8.01 -3.61
CA LYS A 79 -0.96 8.57 -3.92
C LYS A 79 0.15 7.57 -3.59
N ASP A 80 0.76 6.96 -4.60
CA ASP A 80 1.86 6.03 -4.43
C ASP A 80 2.91 6.14 -5.56
N PRO A 81 4.21 6.17 -5.25
CA PRO A 81 5.26 6.32 -6.26
C PRO A 81 5.28 5.23 -7.33
N LEU A 82 4.92 3.99 -7.01
CA LEU A 82 4.90 2.90 -8.00
C LEU A 82 3.74 3.12 -8.98
N LEU A 83 2.55 3.48 -8.48
CA LEU A 83 1.40 3.74 -9.33
C LEU A 83 1.64 4.93 -10.28
N GLU A 84 2.29 5.99 -9.78
CA GLU A 84 2.69 7.16 -10.56
C GLU A 84 3.77 6.79 -11.59
N ALA A 85 4.79 6.03 -11.19
CA ALA A 85 5.86 5.59 -12.10
C ALA A 85 5.35 4.69 -13.24
N LEU A 86 4.30 3.92 -12.99
CA LEU A 86 3.63 3.10 -13.99
C LEU A 86 2.63 3.90 -14.86
N GLY A 87 2.31 5.15 -14.51
CA GLY A 87 1.32 5.97 -15.20
C GLY A 87 -0.07 5.34 -15.19
N LEU A 88 -0.43 4.63 -14.12
CA LEU A 88 -1.68 3.87 -14.05
C LEU A 88 -2.94 4.74 -14.15
N PRO A 89 -3.03 5.92 -13.50
CA PRO A 89 -4.23 6.75 -13.64
C PRO A 89 -4.56 7.07 -15.10
N GLU A 90 -3.57 7.51 -15.88
CA GLU A 90 -3.75 7.86 -17.29
C GLU A 90 -4.08 6.64 -18.14
N LYS A 91 -3.36 5.53 -17.95
CA LYS A 91 -3.58 4.27 -18.69
C LYS A 91 -4.95 3.66 -18.43
N LEU A 92 -5.50 3.84 -17.24
CA LEU A 92 -6.84 3.38 -16.87
C LEU A 92 -7.92 4.28 -17.49
N LEU A 93 -7.71 5.60 -17.52
CA LEU A 93 -8.61 6.53 -18.23
C LEU A 93 -8.71 6.21 -19.72
N GLU A 94 -7.57 5.92 -20.37
CA GLU A 94 -7.52 5.49 -21.78
C GLU A 94 -8.32 4.21 -22.06
N ARG A 95 -8.53 3.38 -21.03
CA ARG A 95 -9.30 2.13 -21.08
C ARG A 95 -10.76 2.31 -20.64
N GLY A 96 -11.20 3.55 -20.43
CA GLY A 96 -12.58 3.86 -20.05
C GLY A 96 -12.91 3.66 -18.56
N VAL A 97 -11.89 3.49 -17.71
CA VAL A 97 -12.07 3.42 -16.25
C VAL A 97 -12.15 4.84 -15.69
N ILE A 98 -13.15 5.13 -14.86
CA ILE A 98 -13.26 6.45 -14.21
C ILE A 98 -12.32 6.50 -13.00
N THR A 99 -11.21 7.22 -13.11
CA THR A 99 -10.20 7.30 -12.04
C THR A 99 -10.36 8.53 -11.15
N ILE A 100 -10.32 8.35 -9.84
CA ILE A 100 -10.26 9.44 -8.86
C ILE A 100 -8.97 9.33 -8.05
N CYS A 101 -8.02 10.22 -8.31
CA CYS A 101 -6.77 10.26 -7.55
C CYS A 101 -6.94 11.08 -6.28
N THR A 102 -6.53 10.56 -5.13
CA THR A 102 -6.63 11.27 -3.83
C THR A 102 -5.47 12.25 -3.61
N ASN A 103 -4.92 12.81 -4.69
CA ASN A 103 -3.83 13.79 -4.64
C ASN A 103 -4.37 15.13 -4.14
N GLU A 104 -4.33 15.23 -2.82
CA GLU A 104 -4.66 16.41 -2.04
C GLU A 104 -3.86 17.66 -2.48
N GLU A 105 -2.67 17.51 -3.08
CA GLU A 105 -1.82 18.63 -3.52
C GLU A 105 -2.44 19.58 -4.58
N ARG A 106 -3.65 19.30 -5.09
CA ARG A 106 -4.50 20.28 -5.81
C ARG A 106 -5.07 21.39 -4.90
N PHE A 107 -4.47 21.65 -3.74
CA PHE A 107 -5.02 22.50 -2.70
C PHE A 107 -4.88 24.00 -2.98
N VAL A 108 -6.02 24.68 -3.02
CA VAL A 108 -6.13 26.13 -2.78
C VAL A 108 -5.94 26.38 -1.27
N PRO A 109 -5.01 27.25 -0.86
CA PRO A 109 -4.85 27.63 0.56
C PRO A 109 -6.20 28.03 1.18
N GLY A 110 -6.55 27.43 2.33
CA GLY A 110 -7.78 27.73 3.08
C GLY A 110 -8.93 26.72 2.95
N LYS A 111 -8.88 25.76 2.00
CA LYS A 111 -9.97 24.78 1.78
C LYS A 111 -9.63 23.33 2.17
N ILE A 112 -8.65 23.13 3.03
CA ILE A 112 -8.13 21.79 3.38
C ILE A 112 -9.21 20.85 3.91
N ASN A 113 -10.10 21.35 4.77
CA ASN A 113 -11.16 20.55 5.35
C ASN A 113 -12.23 20.15 4.33
N GLU A 114 -12.60 21.04 3.41
CA GLU A 114 -13.61 20.76 2.38
C GLU A 114 -13.16 19.63 1.44
N VAL A 115 -11.92 19.71 0.95
CA VAL A 115 -11.39 18.66 0.06
C VAL A 115 -11.23 17.33 0.79
N ARG A 116 -10.81 17.33 2.07
CA ARG A 116 -10.75 16.09 2.86
C ARG A 116 -12.12 15.43 2.99
N VAL A 117 -13.17 16.22 3.18
CA VAL A 117 -14.56 15.71 3.22
C VAL A 117 -14.95 15.13 1.86
N LEU A 118 -14.63 15.82 0.76
CA LEU A 118 -14.90 15.33 -0.60
C LEU A 118 -14.14 14.04 -0.90
N VAL A 119 -12.84 13.98 -0.65
CA VAL A 119 -12.01 12.78 -0.87
C VAL A 119 -12.56 11.59 -0.08
N ARG A 120 -12.92 11.78 1.20
CA ARG A 120 -13.54 10.70 2.00
C ARG A 120 -14.88 10.25 1.43
N LYS A 121 -15.69 11.17 0.91
CA LYS A 121 -16.96 10.84 0.25
C LYS A 121 -16.74 10.04 -1.04
N GLU A 122 -15.74 10.41 -1.84
CA GLU A 122 -15.37 9.66 -3.04
C GLU A 122 -14.90 8.25 -2.68
N ILE A 123 -14.01 8.10 -1.68
CA ILE A 123 -13.55 6.80 -1.20
C ILE A 123 -14.71 5.94 -0.67
N ALA A 124 -15.56 6.50 0.19
CA ALA A 124 -16.65 5.76 0.84
C ALA A 124 -17.74 5.29 -0.12
N SER A 125 -17.87 5.92 -1.29
CA SER A 125 -18.84 5.52 -2.31
C SER A 125 -18.23 4.65 -3.41
N ALA A 126 -16.92 4.45 -3.41
CA ALA A 126 -16.21 3.72 -4.45
C ALA A 126 -16.39 2.20 -4.31
N THR A 127 -16.55 1.51 -5.44
CA THR A 127 -16.57 0.04 -5.48
C THR A 127 -15.15 -0.53 -5.46
N PHE A 128 -14.20 0.17 -6.10
CA PHE A 128 -12.82 -0.26 -6.25
C PHE A 128 -11.85 0.75 -5.63
N GLY A 129 -10.90 0.25 -4.85
CA GLY A 129 -9.77 1.00 -4.33
C GLY A 129 -8.45 0.45 -4.86
N LEU A 130 -7.59 1.32 -5.40
CA LEU A 130 -6.26 0.98 -5.90
C LEU A 130 -5.20 1.57 -4.98
N THR A 131 -4.31 0.72 -4.46
CA THR A 131 -3.16 1.17 -3.67
C THR A 131 -1.84 0.60 -4.18
N GLY A 132 -0.75 1.34 -3.94
CA GLY A 132 0.55 0.71 -3.82
C GLY A 132 0.72 0.05 -2.45
N VAL A 133 1.90 -0.49 -2.20
CA VAL A 133 2.29 -1.05 -0.89
C VAL A 133 3.71 -0.64 -0.54
N GLN A 134 4.07 -0.71 0.74
CA GLN A 134 5.45 -0.58 1.18
C GLN A 134 6.17 -1.92 1.21
N ALA A 135 5.46 -3.00 1.54
CA ALA A 135 6.01 -4.36 1.53
C ALA A 135 4.93 -5.43 1.33
N VAL A 136 5.33 -6.57 0.77
CA VAL A 136 4.55 -7.81 0.71
C VAL A 136 5.24 -8.87 1.57
N VAL A 137 4.56 -9.41 2.55
CA VAL A 137 5.11 -10.38 3.52
C VAL A 137 4.89 -11.81 3.04
N ALA A 138 5.96 -12.46 2.61
CA ALA A 138 5.93 -13.79 2.02
C ALA A 138 5.46 -14.88 3.01
N ASN A 139 5.83 -14.80 4.28
CA ASN A 139 5.47 -15.85 5.26
C ASN A 139 3.98 -15.85 5.64
N HIS A 140 3.30 -14.71 5.56
CA HIS A 140 1.94 -14.54 6.09
C HIS A 140 0.89 -14.27 5.01
N GLY A 141 1.32 -13.86 3.81
CA GLY A 141 0.42 -13.41 2.76
C GLY A 141 -0.19 -12.06 3.12
N SER A 142 0.63 -11.10 3.56
CA SER A 142 0.17 -9.80 4.05
C SER A 142 0.74 -8.64 3.23
N LEU A 143 -0.08 -7.63 2.99
CA LEU A 143 0.32 -6.35 2.40
C LEU A 143 0.54 -5.34 3.52
N VAL A 144 1.62 -4.56 3.44
CA VAL A 144 1.91 -3.50 4.42
C VAL A 144 1.85 -2.16 3.71
N LEU A 145 0.94 -1.32 4.17
CA LEU A 145 0.69 0.02 3.66
C LEU A 145 1.01 1.05 4.74
N MET A 146 1.44 2.23 4.33
CA MET A 146 1.90 3.31 5.19
C MET A 146 1.37 4.64 4.68
N ASP A 147 0.77 5.42 5.58
CA ASP A 147 0.06 6.63 5.22
C ASP A 147 0.26 7.77 6.22
N GLU A 148 0.16 8.98 5.71
CA GLU A 148 0.21 10.24 6.44
C GLU A 148 -1.18 10.64 6.97
N GLN A 149 -2.23 10.43 6.18
CA GLN A 149 -3.52 11.09 6.39
C GLN A 149 -4.70 10.14 6.62
N GLY A 150 -4.52 8.85 6.35
CA GLY A 150 -5.54 7.81 6.48
C GLY A 150 -6.32 7.53 5.18
N SER A 151 -6.04 8.27 4.10
CA SER A 151 -6.65 8.06 2.79
C SER A 151 -6.30 6.68 2.19
N ILE A 152 -5.04 6.23 2.26
CA ILE A 152 -4.61 4.91 1.77
C ILE A 152 -5.31 3.81 2.56
N HIS A 153 -5.35 3.94 3.89
CA HIS A 153 -6.09 3.02 4.76
C HIS A 153 -7.57 2.94 4.35
N SER A 154 -8.19 4.10 4.08
CA SER A 154 -9.59 4.16 3.68
C SER A 154 -9.82 3.55 2.30
N ILE A 155 -8.91 3.76 1.33
CA ILE A 155 -8.97 3.20 -0.02
C ILE A 155 -8.81 1.68 0.01
N SER A 156 -8.01 1.14 0.92
CA SER A 156 -7.83 -0.31 1.03
C SER A 156 -8.92 -1.01 1.86
N ALA A 157 -9.65 -0.27 2.69
CA ALA A 157 -10.63 -0.84 3.62
C ALA A 157 -12.09 -0.61 3.23
N LEU A 158 -12.46 0.55 2.67
CA LEU A 158 -13.86 0.90 2.45
C LEU A 158 -14.45 0.36 1.13
N PRO A 159 -13.73 0.39 -0.01
CA PRO A 159 -14.24 -0.19 -1.25
C PRO A 159 -14.46 -1.70 -1.14
N PHE A 160 -15.50 -2.21 -1.82
CA PHE A 160 -15.80 -3.64 -1.86
C PHE A 160 -14.65 -4.48 -2.41
N THR A 161 -13.87 -3.91 -3.33
CA THR A 161 -12.71 -4.55 -3.94
C THR A 161 -11.46 -3.70 -3.71
N HIS A 162 -10.45 -4.29 -3.06
CA HIS A 162 -9.13 -3.70 -2.92
C HIS A 162 -8.17 -4.30 -3.94
N ILE A 163 -7.57 -3.46 -4.78
CA ILE A 163 -6.53 -3.81 -5.73
C ILE A 163 -5.21 -3.22 -5.23
N ALA A 164 -4.23 -4.07 -4.98
CA ALA A 164 -2.89 -3.67 -4.58
C ALA A 164 -1.90 -3.96 -5.71
N VAL A 165 -1.11 -2.96 -6.10
CA VAL A 165 0.02 -3.13 -7.01
C VAL A 165 1.30 -3.07 -6.20
N ALA A 166 2.17 -4.05 -6.40
CA ALA A 166 3.45 -4.14 -5.72
C ALA A 166 4.51 -4.58 -6.73
N SER A 167 5.75 -4.14 -6.58
CA SER A 167 6.85 -4.73 -7.32
C SER A 167 7.41 -5.94 -6.58
N VAL A 168 7.95 -6.92 -7.31
CA VAL A 168 8.57 -8.12 -6.70
C VAL A 168 9.76 -7.77 -5.79
N GLN A 169 10.37 -6.59 -6.01
CA GLN A 169 11.42 -6.03 -5.15
C GLN A 169 10.90 -5.65 -3.76
N GLN A 170 9.58 -5.50 -3.57
CA GLN A 170 8.95 -5.13 -2.30
C GLN A 170 8.58 -6.35 -1.44
N ILE A 171 8.89 -7.57 -1.90
CA ILE A 171 8.62 -8.80 -1.14
C ILE A 171 9.69 -9.00 -0.06
N VAL A 172 9.23 -9.21 1.18
CA VAL A 172 10.05 -9.45 2.37
C VAL A 172 9.63 -10.76 3.06
N PRO A 173 10.53 -11.41 3.82
CA PRO A 173 10.20 -12.69 4.45
C PRO A 173 9.07 -12.57 5.49
N ASP A 174 9.15 -11.62 6.41
CA ASP A 174 8.26 -11.50 7.56
C ASP A 174 7.89 -10.05 7.90
N LEU A 175 7.02 -9.88 8.89
CA LEU A 175 6.56 -8.58 9.37
C LEU A 175 7.67 -7.76 10.03
N VAL A 176 8.68 -8.38 10.65
CA VAL A 176 9.78 -7.66 11.29
C VAL A 176 10.57 -6.91 10.23
N GLU A 177 10.85 -7.58 9.11
CA GLU A 177 11.55 -6.96 7.99
C GLU A 177 10.67 -5.98 7.21
N ALA A 178 9.37 -6.25 7.09
CA ALA A 178 8.43 -5.24 6.58
C ALA A 178 8.46 -3.96 7.42
N MET A 179 8.49 -4.06 8.75
CA MET A 179 8.60 -2.89 9.62
C MET A 179 9.94 -2.18 9.49
N THR A 180 11.02 -2.89 9.16
CA THR A 180 12.31 -2.26 8.80
C THR A 180 12.18 -1.43 7.53
N VAL A 181 11.51 -1.94 6.49
CA VAL A 181 11.22 -1.19 5.25
C VAL A 181 10.36 0.04 5.55
N VAL A 182 9.28 -0.10 6.32
CA VAL A 182 8.38 1.01 6.71
C VAL A 182 9.11 2.09 7.51
N ARG A 183 9.95 1.71 8.48
CA ARG A 183 10.77 2.65 9.24
C ARG A 183 11.75 3.39 8.34
N PHE A 184 12.41 2.67 7.44
CA PHE A 184 13.34 3.27 6.49
C PHE A 184 12.63 4.29 5.58
N ALA A 185 11.50 3.91 4.99
CA ALA A 185 10.68 4.79 4.14
C ALA A 185 10.18 6.02 4.90
N SER A 186 9.76 5.86 6.16
CA SER A 186 9.35 6.96 7.04
C SER A 186 10.46 7.98 7.26
N LEU A 187 11.72 7.53 7.39
CA LEU A 187 12.87 8.41 7.60
C LEU A 187 13.31 9.19 6.35
N GLN A 188 12.85 8.78 5.17
CA GLN A 188 13.08 9.51 3.91
C GLN A 188 12.07 10.64 3.70
N ARG A 189 10.98 10.68 4.48
CA ARG A 189 9.95 11.72 4.38
C ARG A 189 10.38 12.96 5.18
N THR A 190 10.02 14.14 4.69
CA THR A 190 10.27 15.41 5.38
C THR A 190 9.50 15.46 6.70
N VAL A 191 10.02 16.15 7.72
CA VAL A 191 9.41 16.29 9.07
C VAL A 191 7.94 16.76 9.05
N ARG A 192 7.51 17.49 8.00
CA ARG A 192 6.11 17.93 7.82
C ARG A 192 5.15 16.82 7.37
N LYS A 193 5.66 15.67 6.92
CA LYS A 193 4.93 14.51 6.38
C LYS A 193 5.24 13.27 7.23
N LEU A 194 4.87 13.32 8.51
CA LEU A 194 5.04 12.17 9.40
C LEU A 194 4.05 11.06 9.01
N MET A 195 4.53 9.81 8.99
CA MET A 195 3.68 8.64 8.78
C MET A 195 2.90 8.38 10.05
N ARG A 196 1.58 8.21 9.93
CA ARG A 196 0.66 8.10 11.07
C ARG A 196 -0.09 6.78 11.09
N TYR A 197 -0.24 6.13 9.95
CA TYR A 197 -0.97 4.89 9.82
C TYR A 197 -0.10 3.82 9.18
N ILE A 198 -0.16 2.61 9.74
CA ILE A 198 0.35 1.40 9.12
C ILE A 198 -0.85 0.45 9.03
N SER A 199 -1.20 0.03 7.82
CA SER A 199 -2.24 -0.98 7.59
C SER A 199 -1.59 -2.28 7.17
N ILE A 200 -1.96 -3.37 7.83
CA ILE A 200 -1.51 -4.73 7.48
C ILE A 200 -2.74 -5.50 7.02
N ILE A 201 -2.78 -5.86 5.74
CA ILE A 201 -3.93 -6.51 5.10
C ILE A 201 -3.56 -7.94 4.81
N THR A 202 -4.31 -8.91 5.34
CA THR A 202 -4.02 -10.34 5.20
C THR A 202 -5.22 -11.04 4.56
N GLY A 203 -5.47 -10.71 3.29
CA GLY A 203 -6.62 -11.19 2.53
C GLY A 203 -7.90 -10.36 2.72
N PRO A 204 -9.00 -10.80 2.07
CA PRO A 204 -10.30 -10.17 2.20
C PRO A 204 -10.83 -10.18 3.63
N SER A 205 -11.69 -9.21 3.94
CA SER A 205 -12.40 -9.18 5.22
C SER A 205 -13.28 -10.42 5.35
N SER A 206 -13.18 -11.10 6.49
CA SER A 206 -14.05 -12.22 6.85
C SER A 206 -14.41 -12.15 8.32
N THR A 207 -15.65 -12.50 8.66
CA THR A 207 -16.08 -12.77 10.03
C THR A 207 -16.69 -14.17 10.08
N SER A 208 -16.46 -14.88 11.19
CA SER A 208 -17.13 -16.15 11.48
C SER A 208 -18.16 -16.00 12.62
N ASP A 209 -18.41 -14.77 13.06
CA ASP A 209 -19.27 -14.46 14.21
C ASP A 209 -20.77 -14.45 13.84
N ILE A 210 -21.11 -14.59 12.56
CA ILE A 210 -22.50 -14.71 12.09
C ILE A 210 -22.84 -16.20 11.96
N GLU A 211 -23.56 -16.73 12.97
CA GLU A 211 -24.09 -18.09 12.97
C GLU A 211 -23.05 -19.21 12.72
N GLY A 212 -21.75 -18.93 12.97
CA GLY A 212 -20.66 -19.86 12.67
C GLY A 212 -20.35 -20.02 11.16
N LYS A 213 -20.91 -19.17 10.29
CA LYS A 213 -20.63 -19.14 8.86
C LYS A 213 -19.59 -18.06 8.57
N ASN A 214 -18.63 -18.39 7.71
CA ASN A 214 -17.68 -17.39 7.23
C ASN A 214 -18.38 -16.46 6.24
N VAL A 215 -18.60 -15.21 6.65
CA VAL A 215 -19.16 -14.14 5.82
C VAL A 215 -18.05 -13.18 5.43
N ARG A 216 -17.85 -12.97 4.12
CA ARG A 216 -16.86 -12.03 3.60
C ARG A 216 -17.42 -10.62 3.44
N GLY A 217 -16.55 -9.62 3.55
CA GLY A 217 -16.87 -8.23 3.20
C GLY A 217 -17.64 -7.42 4.25
N MET A 218 -17.69 -7.88 5.52
CA MET A 218 -18.49 -7.20 6.55
C MET A 218 -17.79 -5.97 7.14
N HIS A 219 -16.46 -5.99 7.25
CA HIS A 219 -15.66 -4.92 7.89
C HIS A 219 -14.57 -4.36 6.98
N GLY A 220 -14.54 -4.78 5.72
CA GLY A 220 -13.52 -4.40 4.76
C GLY A 220 -13.81 -5.00 3.38
N PRO A 221 -12.84 -5.01 2.45
CA PRO A 221 -13.06 -5.50 1.10
C PRO A 221 -13.48 -6.97 1.09
N GLN A 222 -14.45 -7.30 0.24
CA GLN A 222 -14.89 -8.66 -0.04
C GLN A 222 -13.88 -9.41 -0.92
N GLU A 223 -13.15 -8.66 -1.76
CA GLU A 223 -12.15 -9.19 -2.67
C GLU A 223 -10.85 -8.39 -2.58
N VAL A 224 -9.72 -9.09 -2.63
CA VAL A 224 -8.39 -8.48 -2.65
C VAL A 224 -7.62 -9.04 -3.83
N TYR A 225 -7.22 -8.16 -4.74
CA TYR A 225 -6.40 -8.47 -5.90
C TYR A 225 -4.99 -7.94 -5.67
N VAL A 226 -3.97 -8.74 -5.95
CA VAL A 226 -2.56 -8.34 -5.84
C VAL A 226 -1.87 -8.51 -7.18
N ILE A 227 -1.38 -7.42 -7.74
CA ILE A 227 -0.65 -7.43 -9.01
C ILE A 227 0.83 -7.21 -8.70
N LEU A 228 1.63 -8.25 -8.89
CA LEU A 228 3.08 -8.22 -8.73
C LEU A 228 3.75 -7.84 -10.05
N VAL A 229 4.50 -6.74 -10.02
CA VAL A 229 5.26 -6.21 -11.16
C VAL A 229 6.70 -6.69 -11.07
N GLU A 230 7.21 -7.29 -12.15
CA GLU A 230 8.60 -7.79 -12.25
C GLU A 230 9.65 -6.66 -12.27
#